data_AF-A0A847WJ18-F1
#
_entry.id   AF-A0A847WJ18-F1
#
_cell.length_a   1.000
_cell.length_b   1.000
_cell.length_c   1.000
_cell.angle_alpha   90.00
_cell.angle_beta   90.00
_cell.angle_gamma   90.00
#
_symmetry.space_group_name_H-M   'P 1'
#
loop_
_entity.id
_entity.type
_entity.pdbx_description
1 polymer ?
#
loop_
_entity_poly.entity_id
_entity_poly.type
_entity_poly.pdbx_seq_one_letter_code
_entity_poly.pdbx_strand_id
1 'polypeptide(L)' 'MCINRKQLVQRHNPVLQEFDVCSPLSVGNGEFAFTADLTGLQSFLSIYDEAMPLCTQSQWG' A
#
# COMPACT_ATOMS: atom_id res chain seq x y z
N MET A 1 -28.79 10.24 -8.77
CA MET A 1 -28.31 10.37 -7.37
C MET A 1 -26.79 10.28 -7.40
N CYS A 2 -26.06 11.26 -6.88
CA CYS A 2 -24.60 11.24 -6.89
C CYS A 2 -24.07 10.48 -5.66
N ILE A 3 -23.06 9.63 -5.82
CA ILE A 3 -22.44 8.87 -4.73
C ILE A 3 -21.32 9.67 -4.07
N ASN A 4 -21.29 9.72 -2.74
CA ASN A 4 -20.15 10.27 -2.00
C ASN A 4 -19.00 9.24 -1.98
N ARG A 5 -18.14 9.31 -3.01
CA ARG A 5 -17.02 8.38 -3.19
C ARG A 5 -16.04 8.41 -2.02
N LYS A 6 -15.75 9.59 -1.48
CA LYS A 6 -14.81 9.76 -0.37
C LYS A 6 -15.29 8.99 0.87
N GLN A 7 -16.53 9.22 1.27
CA GLN A 7 -17.11 8.53 2.43
C GLN A 7 -17.19 7.02 2.23
N LEU A 8 -17.54 6.56 1.03
CA LEU A 8 -17.61 5.14 0.71
C LEU A 8 -16.24 4.46 0.82
N VAL A 9 -15.20 5.06 0.24
CA VAL A 9 -13.83 4.50 0.27
C VAL A 9 -13.28 4.51 1.70
N GLN A 10 -13.46 5.61 2.43
CA GLN A 10 -12.95 5.74 3.81
C GLN A 10 -13.47 4.66 4.76
N ARG A 11 -14.72 4.19 4.58
CA ARG A 11 -15.29 3.10 5.38
C ARG A 11 -14.53 1.77 5.20
N HIS A 12 -13.82 1.60 4.08
CA HIS A 12 -13.12 0.37 3.72
C HIS A 12 -11.60 0.56 3.66
N ASN A 13 -11.06 1.58 4.33
CA ASN A 13 -9.62 1.73 4.47
C ASN A 13 -9.04 0.46 5.12
N PRO A 14 -8.00 -0.16 4.54
CA PRO A 14 -7.30 -1.27 5.18
C PRO A 14 -6.75 -0.83 6.54
N VAL A 15 -6.88 -1.71 7.54
CA VAL A 15 -6.31 -1.53 8.88
C VAL A 15 -5.45 -2.74 9.19
N LEU A 16 -4.15 -2.51 9.36
CA LEU A 16 -3.23 -3.53 9.86
C LEU A 16 -3.42 -3.66 11.37
N GLN A 17 -3.76 -4.86 11.84
CA GLN A 17 -3.91 -5.14 13.27
C GLN A 17 -2.63 -5.69 13.88
N GLU A 18 -1.78 -6.30 13.06
CA GLU A 18 -0.50 -6.88 13.45
C GLU A 18 0.50 -6.73 12.30
N PHE A 19 1.77 -6.94 12.61
CA PHE A 19 2.83 -6.97 11.61
C PHE A 19 2.77 -8.27 10.81
N ASP A 20 2.58 -8.16 9.50
CA ASP A 20 2.57 -9.27 8.57
C ASP A 20 3.39 -8.92 7.31
N VAL A 21 4.41 -9.72 7.04
CA VAL A 21 5.33 -9.56 5.92
C VAL A 21 4.69 -9.92 4.58
N CYS A 22 3.59 -10.67 4.59
CA CYS A 22 2.81 -11.03 3.42
C CYS A 22 1.70 -10.02 3.11
N SER A 23 1.54 -8.96 3.92
CA SER A 23 0.47 -7.98 3.79
C SER A 23 0.97 -6.52 3.76
N PRO A 24 1.97 -6.15 2.92
CA PRO A 24 2.34 -4.75 2.76
C PRO A 24 1.22 -3.95 2.08
N LEU A 25 1.14 -2.64 2.34
CA LEU A 25 0.10 -1.78 1.79
C LEU A 25 0.60 -1.09 0.51
N SER A 26 -0.03 -1.38 -0.64
CA SER A 26 0.23 -0.67 -1.89
C SER A 26 -0.78 0.44 -2.15
N VAL A 27 -0.28 1.64 -2.44
CA VAL A 27 -1.08 2.78 -2.92
C VAL A 27 -0.63 3.19 -4.31
N GLY A 28 -1.58 3.61 -5.15
CA GLY A 28 -1.26 4.11 -6.47
C GLY A 28 -2.36 4.96 -7.06
N ASN A 29 -2.01 5.73 -8.09
CA ASN A 29 -2.90 6.67 -8.76
C ASN A 29 -3.03 6.41 -10.27
N GLY A 30 -2.53 5.26 -10.74
CA GLY A 30 -2.47 4.89 -12.16
C GLY A 30 -1.08 5.06 -12.77
N GLU A 31 -0.33 6.08 -12.36
CA GLU A 31 0.98 6.43 -12.92
C GLU A 31 2.14 6.20 -11.94
N PHE A 32 1.80 6.02 -10.67
CA PHE A 32 2.71 5.75 -9.58
C PHE A 32 2.11 4.68 -8.68
N ALA A 33 2.96 3.77 -8.23
CA ALA A 33 2.66 2.76 -7.24
C ALA A 33 3.77 2.72 -6.18
N PHE A 34 3.36 2.69 -4.91
CA PHE A 34 4.25 2.61 -3.77
C PHE A 34 3.73 1.55 -2.81
N THR A 35 4.58 0.57 -2.52
CA THR A 35 4.31 -0.46 -1.52
C THR A 35 5.06 -0.10 -0.24
N ALA A 36 4.31 0.07 0.84
CA ALA A 36 4.79 0.49 2.16
C ALA A 36 4.67 -0.66 3.17
N ASP A 37 5.62 -0.70 4.11
CA ASP A 37 5.49 -1.49 5.34
C ASP A 37 4.64 -0.75 6.39
N LEU A 38 4.55 -1.34 7.59
CA LEU A 38 3.79 -0.81 8.74
C LEU A 38 4.14 0.64 9.12
N THR A 39 5.35 1.10 8.79
CA THR A 39 5.81 2.48 9.08
C THR A 39 5.23 3.51 8.12
N GLY A 40 4.59 3.05 7.03
CA GLY A 40 4.15 3.89 5.93
C GLY A 40 5.27 4.20 4.92
N LEU A 41 6.46 3.60 5.10
CA LEU A 41 7.64 3.76 4.24
C LEU A 41 8.21 2.38 3.85
N GLN A 42 9.39 2.37 3.22
CA GLN A 42 10.14 1.17 2.85
C GLN A 42 11.31 0.96 3.81
N SER A 43 11.00 0.72 5.08
CA SER A 43 11.96 0.68 6.19
C SER A 43 12.54 -0.71 6.40
N PHE A 44 11.72 -1.75 6.30
CA PHE A 44 12.08 -3.14 6.64
C PHE A 44 12.35 -4.02 5.40
N LEU A 45 13.06 -3.49 4.40
CA LEU A 45 13.30 -4.16 3.10
C LEU A 45 13.73 -5.63 3.25
N SER A 46 14.77 -5.91 4.04
CA SER A 46 15.30 -7.27 4.19
C SER A 46 14.31 -8.27 4.80
N ILE A 47 13.34 -7.79 5.58
CA ILE A 47 12.31 -8.65 6.18
C ILE A 47 11.24 -9.01 5.14
N TYR A 48 10.97 -8.08 4.22
CA TYR A 48 9.95 -8.24 3.17
C TYR A 48 10.48 -8.96 1.92
N ASP A 49 11.78 -8.88 1.62
CA ASP A 49 12.39 -9.47 0.42
C ASP A 49 12.17 -10.99 0.28
N GLU A 50 12.03 -11.72 1.40
CA GLU A 50 11.81 -13.16 1.40
C GLU A 50 10.33 -13.56 1.16
N ALA A 51 9.39 -12.61 1.25
CA ALA A 51 7.95 -12.88 1.17
C ALA A 51 7.25 -12.01 0.11
N MET A 52 7.14 -10.71 0.35
CA MET A 52 6.55 -9.74 -0.59
C MET A 52 7.39 -8.45 -0.59
N PRO A 53 8.27 -8.23 -1.59
CA PRO A 53 9.18 -7.11 -1.58
C PRO A 53 8.46 -5.76 -1.65
N LEU A 54 9.01 -4.77 -0.95
CA LEU A 54 8.55 -3.40 -1.01
C LEU A 54 9.13 -2.73 -2.26
N CYS A 55 8.26 -2.18 -3.11
CA CYS A 55 8.67 -1.60 -4.38
C CYS A 55 8.05 -0.21 -4.60
N THR A 56 8.79 0.64 -5.28
CA THR A 56 8.28 1.88 -5.87
C THR A 56 8.35 1.74 -7.38
N GLN A 57 7.24 1.97 -8.06
CA GLN A 57 7.19 2.01 -9.51
C GLN A 57 6.55 3.31 -9.97
N SER A 58 7.27 4.05 -10.79
CA SER A 58 6.72 5.14 -11.60
C SER A 58 6.60 4.66 -13.03
N GLN A 59 5.52 5.03 -13.73
CA GLN A 59 5.35 4.71 -15.15
C GLN A 59 6.60 5.12 -15.95
N TRP A 60 6.99 4.27 -16.89
CA TRP A 60 7.97 4.62 -17.91
C TRP A 60 7.18 5.10 -19.13
N GLY A 61 7.31 6.40 -19.44
CA GLY A 61 6.93 7.09 -20.69
C GLY A 61 5.95 6.38 -21.62
#